data_AF-A0A261BXP7-F1
#
_entry.id   AF-A0A261BXP7-F1
#
_cell.length_a   1.000
_cell.length_b   1.000
_cell.length_c   1.000
_cell.angle_alpha   90.00
_cell.angle_beta   90.00
_cell.angle_gamma   90.00
#
_symmetry.space_group_name_H-M   'P 1'
#
loop_
_entity.id
_entity.type
_entity.pdbx_description
1 polymer ?
#
loop_
_entity_poly.entity_id
_entity_poly.type
_entity_poly.pdbx_seq_one_letter_code
_entity_poly.pdbx_strand_id
1 'polypeptide(L)'
;MDLSMTSRPVKRFLSAYKTHAIQLSWEFSYVDRRSKPNRFVKDITRPQRTYMTLTLTFGNDKEEEEEEEYEKKEEVENFHFYILKHTDIEDPYDGVVKQDYVRTINGVKASLAMRKRKNPVEFEIGGESTATDLKFLESLTEHFKSIFYIDAYNVIHTGSFISDFFQSFIWNYRGNKFGKLHIDPYMRGMKCNEDQMKMIFNEVEVDDLYLKLRSNCEPIHGLNLNSRKLTLKNSKFLSFDDVLDAKCEEIEITFPHRLNADDHLVKTVSAWKTGEKLKNLKRLKFESGDWNGEGHEEDKTAFFEKVRSLGIIRHESIENKGYVDRDTDEAVALLEYDGKEFKISDDSDEEDESEDDE
;
A
#
# COMPACT_ATOMS: atom_id res chain seq x y z
N MET A 1 2.38 -7.19 34.83
CA MET A 1 3.57 -7.62 34.06
C MET A 1 4.28 -6.36 33.62
N ASP A 2 5.49 -6.14 34.12
CA ASP A 2 6.33 -4.99 33.78
C ASP A 2 6.94 -5.22 32.39
N LEU A 3 6.65 -4.34 31.42
CA LEU A 3 7.27 -4.36 30.08
C LEU A 3 8.67 -3.73 30.10
N SER A 4 9.27 -3.56 31.28
CA SER A 4 10.66 -3.16 31.40
C SER A 4 11.60 -4.12 30.66
N MET A 5 12.49 -3.55 29.84
CA MET A 5 13.66 -4.21 29.21
C MET A 5 14.57 -4.91 30.22
N THR A 6 14.47 -4.55 31.50
CA THR A 6 15.26 -5.18 32.57
C THR A 6 14.56 -6.37 33.22
N SER A 7 13.27 -6.59 32.93
CA SER A 7 12.50 -7.69 33.51
C SER A 7 13.00 -9.03 32.97
N ARG A 8 13.03 -10.03 33.87
CA ARG A 8 13.52 -11.38 33.57
C ARG A 8 12.77 -12.07 32.42
N PRO A 9 11.44 -11.95 32.29
CA PRO A 9 10.68 -12.50 31.16
C PRO A 9 11.04 -11.84 29.83
N VAL A 10 11.15 -10.50 29.81
CA VAL A 10 11.55 -9.75 28.60
C VAL A 10 12.98 -10.13 28.22
N LYS A 11 13.94 -10.18 29.14
CA LYS A 11 15.31 -10.64 28.82
C LYS A 11 15.36 -12.06 28.25
N ARG A 12 14.54 -12.99 28.74
CA ARG A 12 14.44 -14.36 28.20
C ARG A 12 13.82 -14.36 26.80
N PHE A 13 12.78 -13.57 26.58
CA PHE A 13 12.19 -13.38 25.26
C PHE A 13 13.20 -12.74 24.30
N LEU A 14 13.86 -11.63 24.67
CA LEU A 14 14.90 -10.97 23.88
C LEU A 14 16.09 -11.88 23.52
N SER A 15 16.46 -12.81 24.40
CA SER A 15 17.54 -13.77 24.10
C SER A 15 17.07 -14.94 23.22
N ALA A 16 15.78 -15.29 23.27
CA ALA A 16 15.18 -16.28 22.39
C ALA A 16 14.82 -15.72 20.99
N TYR A 17 14.48 -14.43 20.89
CA TYR A 17 13.91 -13.81 19.69
C TYR A 17 14.78 -12.71 19.05
N LYS A 18 15.99 -12.45 19.54
CA LYS A 18 16.93 -11.44 18.99
C LYS A 18 17.25 -11.60 17.50
N THR A 19 16.95 -12.75 16.92
CA THR A 19 17.20 -13.12 15.53
C THR A 19 15.98 -13.04 14.63
N HIS A 20 14.79 -12.73 15.15
CA HIS A 20 13.58 -12.67 14.33
C HIS A 20 13.49 -11.29 13.69
N ALA A 21 13.56 -11.27 12.36
CA ALA A 21 13.14 -10.14 11.57
C ALA A 21 11.63 -9.96 11.74
N ILE A 22 11.18 -8.73 11.91
CA ILE A 22 9.76 -8.40 11.97
C ILE A 22 9.44 -7.24 11.03
N GLN A 23 8.23 -7.26 10.50
CA GLN A 23 7.66 -6.09 9.85
C GLN A 23 6.91 -5.24 10.87
N LEU A 24 7.11 -3.91 10.79
CA LEU A 24 6.43 -2.95 11.65
C LEU A 24 5.45 -2.13 10.83
N SER A 25 4.15 -2.25 11.13
CA SER A 25 3.08 -1.60 10.36
C SER A 25 2.34 -0.55 11.21
N TRP A 26 2.31 0.70 10.74
CA TRP A 26 1.44 1.75 11.29
C TRP A 26 0.22 1.94 10.41
N GLU A 27 -0.96 1.79 11.00
CA GLU A 27 -2.22 2.06 10.33
C GLU A 27 -2.90 3.27 10.96
N PHE A 28 -3.13 4.29 10.16
CA PHE A 28 -3.84 5.52 10.49
C PHE A 28 -5.20 5.49 9.81
N SER A 29 -6.19 4.89 10.45
CA SER A 29 -7.53 4.73 9.86
C SER A 29 -8.60 5.08 10.88
N TYR A 30 -9.53 5.95 10.51
CA TYR A 30 -10.74 6.16 11.31
C TYR A 30 -11.82 5.24 10.77
N VAL A 31 -12.14 4.18 11.51
CA VAL A 31 -13.28 3.33 11.18
C VAL A 31 -14.55 4.13 11.46
N ASP A 32 -15.25 4.54 10.40
CA ASP A 32 -16.65 4.91 10.54
C ASP A 32 -17.37 3.67 11.10
N ARG A 33 -18.25 3.84 12.08
CA ARG A 33 -19.14 2.79 12.61
C ARG A 33 -19.83 1.98 11.49
N ARG A 34 -19.93 2.54 10.28
CA ARG A 34 -20.56 1.95 9.09
C ARG A 34 -19.62 1.17 8.16
N SER A 35 -18.30 1.36 8.22
CA SER A 35 -17.33 0.71 7.32
C SER A 35 -16.59 -0.43 8.05
N LYS A 36 -17.16 -1.64 8.05
CA LYS A 36 -16.65 -2.79 8.82
C LYS A 36 -15.62 -3.63 8.04
N PRO A 37 -14.45 -3.94 8.63
CA PRO A 37 -13.61 -5.07 8.23
C PRO A 37 -13.81 -6.33 9.07
N ASN A 38 -14.53 -6.28 10.21
CA ASN A 38 -14.77 -7.43 11.11
C ASN A 38 -15.59 -8.58 10.47
N ARG A 39 -15.73 -8.62 9.14
CA ARG A 39 -16.32 -9.71 8.37
C ARG A 39 -15.28 -10.57 7.62
N PHE A 40 -14.03 -10.12 7.48
CA PHE A 40 -13.12 -10.70 6.48
C PHE A 40 -11.83 -11.34 7.02
N VAL A 41 -11.51 -11.20 8.32
CA VAL A 41 -10.40 -11.92 8.94
C VAL A 41 -10.92 -12.63 10.18
N LYS A 42 -10.83 -13.97 10.21
CA LYS A 42 -11.11 -14.75 11.41
C LYS A 42 -10.14 -14.32 12.51
N ASP A 43 -10.64 -14.20 13.74
CA ASP A 43 -9.87 -14.04 14.99
C ASP A 43 -9.29 -12.66 15.36
N ILE A 44 -9.43 -11.61 14.53
CA ILE A 44 -9.08 -10.23 14.93
C ILE A 44 -10.32 -9.49 15.46
N THR A 45 -10.24 -8.96 16.69
CA THR A 45 -11.31 -8.18 17.30
C THR A 45 -10.95 -6.69 17.41
N ARG A 46 -10.90 -5.97 16.28
CA ARG A 46 -10.62 -4.53 16.26
C ARG A 46 -11.78 -3.70 16.86
N PRO A 47 -11.53 -2.80 17.84
CA PRO A 47 -12.54 -1.87 18.38
C PRO A 47 -13.08 -0.86 17.36
N GLN A 48 -14.33 -0.42 17.53
CA GLN A 48 -14.98 0.51 16.57
C GLN A 48 -14.35 1.90 16.55
N ARG A 49 -13.71 2.33 17.64
CA ARG A 49 -13.11 3.67 17.79
C ARG A 49 -11.61 3.73 17.63
N THR A 50 -11.02 2.69 17.04
CA THR A 50 -9.60 2.69 16.69
C THR A 50 -9.35 3.75 15.62
N TYR A 51 -8.38 4.64 15.88
CA TYR A 51 -7.93 5.62 14.88
C TYR A 51 -6.45 5.49 14.54
N MET A 52 -5.68 4.73 15.33
CA MET A 52 -4.32 4.32 15.02
C MET A 52 -4.09 2.88 15.47
N THR A 53 -3.34 2.11 14.69
CA THR A 53 -2.89 0.76 15.03
C THR A 53 -1.40 0.65 14.79
N LEU A 54 -0.68 -0.02 15.69
CA LEU A 54 0.67 -0.51 15.46
C LEU A 54 0.66 -2.03 15.50
N THR A 55 1.17 -2.65 14.44
CA THR A 55 1.25 -4.12 14.31
C THR A 55 2.70 -4.56 14.21
N LEU A 56 3.05 -5.60 14.96
CA LEU A 56 4.29 -6.36 14.80
C LEU A 56 3.93 -7.68 14.11
N THR A 57 4.54 -7.93 12.96
CA THR A 57 4.32 -9.14 12.18
C THR A 57 5.58 -9.99 12.21
N PHE A 58 5.44 -11.21 12.71
CA PHE A 58 6.52 -12.20 12.79
C PHE A 58 6.35 -13.21 11.66
N GLY A 59 7.37 -13.32 10.82
CA GLY A 59 7.31 -14.05 9.54
C GLY A 59 7.16 -13.10 8.35
N ASN A 60 7.37 -13.62 7.15
CA ASN A 60 7.13 -12.85 5.94
C ASN A 60 5.65 -12.95 5.57
N ASP A 61 4.91 -11.87 5.79
CA ASP A 61 3.59 -11.66 5.19
C ASP A 61 3.81 -11.32 3.71
N LYS A 62 4.22 -12.33 2.93
CA LYS A 62 4.09 -12.23 1.47
C LYS A 62 2.60 -12.35 1.24
N GLU A 63 1.94 -11.23 0.90
CA GLU A 63 0.61 -11.28 0.29
C GLU A 63 0.70 -12.33 -0.82
N GLU A 64 0.01 -13.45 -0.62
CA GLU A 64 -0.03 -14.60 -1.52
C GLU A 64 -0.42 -14.09 -2.90
N GLU A 65 0.50 -14.15 -3.86
CA GLU A 65 0.12 -14.38 -5.25
C GLU A 65 -0.64 -15.71 -5.24
N GLU A 66 -1.87 -15.67 -5.77
CA GLU A 66 -2.79 -16.80 -5.81
C GLU A 66 -2.17 -17.92 -6.64
N GLU A 67 -1.37 -18.80 -6.03
CA GLU A 67 -1.01 -20.08 -6.63
C GLU A 67 -1.19 -21.19 -5.60
N GLU A 68 -2.02 -22.16 -5.98
CA GLU A 68 -2.39 -23.33 -5.21
C GLU A 68 -1.21 -24.31 -5.09
N GLU A 69 -0.26 -24.03 -4.19
CA GLU A 69 0.64 -25.08 -3.70
C GLU A 69 0.52 -25.20 -2.17
N TYR A 70 0.18 -26.41 -1.72
CA TYR A 70 0.04 -26.80 -0.32
C TYR A 70 1.41 -26.85 0.41
N GLU A 71 2.19 -25.77 0.36
CA GLU A 71 3.29 -25.57 1.29
C GLU A 71 2.73 -25.11 2.64
N LYS A 72 3.33 -25.59 3.73
CA LYS A 72 2.98 -25.17 5.09
C LYS A 72 3.08 -23.64 5.17
N LYS A 73 1.94 -22.93 5.16
CA LYS A 73 1.88 -21.51 5.54
C LYS A 73 2.60 -21.38 6.87
N GLU A 74 3.74 -20.70 6.90
CA GLU A 74 4.33 -20.27 8.16
C GLU A 74 3.25 -19.47 8.88
N GLU A 75 2.87 -19.88 10.09
CA GLU A 75 1.85 -19.16 10.86
C GLU A 75 2.36 -17.74 11.11
N VAL A 76 1.80 -16.77 10.38
CA VAL A 76 2.09 -15.35 10.58
C VAL A 76 1.52 -14.96 11.94
N GLU A 77 2.40 -14.71 12.91
CA GLU A 77 1.99 -14.22 14.22
C GLU A 77 1.96 -12.69 14.22
N ASN A 78 0.80 -12.11 14.52
CA ASN A 78 0.59 -10.67 14.57
C ASN A 78 0.30 -10.20 15.99
N PHE A 79 1.02 -9.18 16.46
CA PHE A 79 0.72 -8.45 17.70
C PHE A 79 0.18 -7.07 17.40
N HIS A 80 -0.99 -6.74 17.94
CA HIS A 80 -1.70 -5.50 17.66
C HIS A 80 -1.81 -4.58 18.87
N PHE A 81 -1.51 -3.29 18.65
CA PHE A 81 -1.69 -2.21 19.60
C PHE A 81 -2.68 -1.19 19.03
N TYR A 82 -3.90 -1.18 19.57
CA TYR A 82 -4.98 -0.30 19.11
C TYR A 82 -5.05 0.96 19.97
N ILE A 83 -4.91 2.13 19.35
CA ILE A 83 -5.17 3.42 20.01
C ILE A 83 -6.61 3.82 19.75
N LEU A 84 -7.34 3.98 20.84
CA LEU A 84 -8.79 4.19 20.85
C LEU A 84 -9.12 5.63 21.17
N LYS A 85 -10.02 6.24 20.40
CA LYS A 85 -10.43 7.62 20.65
C LYS A 85 -11.06 7.70 22.03
N HIS A 86 -10.51 8.53 22.91
CA HIS A 86 -11.12 8.75 24.22
C HIS A 86 -12.45 9.48 24.03
N THR A 87 -13.49 8.93 24.66
CA THR A 87 -14.77 9.60 24.75
C THR A 87 -15.31 9.41 26.16
N ASP A 88 -15.90 10.45 26.71
CA ASP A 88 -16.58 10.37 28.02
C ASP A 88 -17.91 9.60 27.96
N ILE A 89 -18.31 9.13 26.77
CA ILE A 89 -19.56 8.40 26.55
C ILE A 89 -19.26 6.90 26.52
N GLU A 90 -19.71 6.20 27.56
CA GLU A 90 -19.69 4.74 27.64
C GLU A 90 -20.59 4.17 26.52
N ASP A 91 -19.97 3.61 25.48
CA ASP A 91 -20.67 2.94 24.39
C ASP A 91 -20.80 1.44 24.72
N PRO A 92 -21.96 0.80 24.49
CA PRO A 92 -22.16 -0.61 24.79
C PRO A 92 -21.17 -1.56 24.11
N TYR A 93 -20.50 -1.16 23.03
CA TYR A 93 -19.59 -2.04 22.28
C TYR A 93 -18.11 -1.94 22.67
N ASP A 94 -17.63 -0.74 23.05
CA ASP A 94 -16.21 -0.50 23.33
C ASP A 94 -15.93 -0.13 24.81
N GLY A 95 -16.95 0.33 25.56
CA GLY A 95 -16.77 0.86 26.92
C GLY A 95 -15.80 2.06 26.98
N VAL A 96 -15.54 2.57 28.19
CA VAL A 96 -14.38 3.44 28.44
C VAL A 96 -13.19 2.52 28.72
N VAL A 97 -12.02 2.78 28.13
CA VAL A 97 -10.77 2.07 28.48
C VAL A 97 -10.40 2.43 29.91
N LYS A 98 -10.97 1.69 30.86
CA LYS A 98 -10.61 1.77 32.27
C LYS A 98 -9.23 1.13 32.40
N GLN A 99 -8.30 1.82 33.04
CA GLN A 99 -6.93 1.36 33.21
C GLN A 99 -6.93 0.02 33.95
N ASP A 100 -6.66 -1.06 33.23
CA ASP A 100 -6.62 -2.42 33.80
C ASP A 100 -5.35 -2.59 34.65
N TYR A 101 -4.21 -2.06 34.17
CA TYR A 101 -2.92 -2.09 34.87
C TYR A 101 -2.06 -0.86 34.55
N VAL A 102 -1.24 -0.42 35.52
CA VAL A 102 -0.15 0.55 35.25
C VAL A 102 0.99 -0.17 34.54
N ARG A 103 1.33 0.22 33.31
CA ARG A 103 2.53 -0.26 32.61
C ARG A 103 3.56 0.85 32.54
N THR A 104 4.82 0.47 32.63
CA THR A 104 5.99 1.33 32.44
C THR A 104 6.68 0.93 31.14
N ILE A 105 6.94 1.88 30.24
CA ILE A 105 7.84 1.70 29.10
C ILE A 105 9.15 2.39 29.50
N ASN A 106 10.24 1.64 29.60
CA ASN A 106 11.56 2.13 30.06
C ASN A 106 11.53 2.88 31.42
N GLY A 107 10.70 2.41 32.36
CA GLY A 107 10.57 3.04 33.69
C GLY A 107 9.68 4.28 33.73
N VAL A 108 9.19 4.76 32.58
CA VAL A 108 8.20 5.84 32.48
C VAL A 108 6.82 5.21 32.51
N LYS A 109 5.98 5.65 33.46
CA LYS A 109 4.58 5.25 33.53
C LYS A 109 3.91 5.64 32.21
N ALA A 110 3.31 4.68 31.51
CA ALA A 110 2.44 4.98 30.38
C ALA A 110 1.35 5.92 30.90
N SER A 111 1.30 7.13 30.35
CA SER A 111 0.30 8.15 30.68
C SER A 111 -1.12 7.65 30.39
N LEU A 112 -1.24 6.69 29.49
CA LEU A 112 -2.49 6.17 28.96
C LEU A 112 -2.90 4.84 29.61
N ALA A 113 -4.21 4.61 29.68
CA ALA A 113 -4.79 3.35 30.10
C ALA A 113 -4.52 2.28 29.05
N MET A 114 -3.78 1.22 29.40
CA MET A 114 -3.59 0.06 28.54
C MET A 114 -4.27 -1.17 29.13
N ARG A 115 -5.03 -1.88 28.28
CA ARG A 115 -5.79 -3.07 28.63
C ARG A 115 -5.40 -4.23 27.72
N LYS A 116 -5.22 -5.42 28.31
CA LYS A 116 -5.03 -6.65 27.54
C LYS A 116 -6.40 -7.20 27.17
N ARG A 117 -6.61 -7.59 25.90
CA ARG A 117 -7.87 -8.21 25.48
C ARG A 117 -7.90 -9.69 25.86
N LYS A 118 -9.05 -10.35 25.60
CA LYS A 118 -9.16 -11.81 25.72
C LYS A 118 -8.16 -12.52 24.81
N ASN A 119 -7.95 -11.98 23.60
CA ASN A 119 -6.91 -12.42 22.71
C ASN A 119 -5.53 -11.96 23.26
N PRO A 120 -4.58 -12.88 23.53
CA PRO A 120 -3.30 -12.53 24.12
C PRO A 120 -2.39 -11.65 23.25
N VAL A 121 -2.64 -11.58 21.93
CA VAL A 121 -1.84 -10.78 20.98
C VAL A 121 -2.39 -9.38 20.74
N GLU A 122 -3.46 -8.97 21.44
CA GLU A 122 -4.11 -7.68 21.25
C GLU A 122 -4.08 -6.79 22.52
N PHE A 123 -3.78 -5.50 22.31
CA PHE A 123 -3.74 -4.47 23.35
C PHE A 123 -4.60 -3.26 22.95
N GLU A 124 -5.36 -2.74 23.91
CA GLU A 124 -6.13 -1.50 23.77
C GLU A 124 -5.46 -0.39 24.58
N ILE A 125 -5.34 0.79 23.98
CA ILE A 125 -4.72 1.96 24.57
C ILE A 125 -5.72 3.10 24.46
N GLY A 126 -6.18 3.64 25.59
CA GLY A 126 -7.02 4.84 25.58
C GLY A 126 -6.19 6.02 25.14
N GLY A 127 -6.52 6.66 24.02
CA GLY A 127 -5.84 7.87 23.55
C GLY A 127 -6.14 9.08 24.44
N GLU A 128 -5.48 10.19 24.19
CA GLU A 128 -5.78 11.48 24.86
C GLU A 128 -5.99 12.57 23.82
N SER A 129 -4.95 12.87 23.06
CA SER A 129 -4.95 13.82 21.95
C SER A 129 -4.03 13.29 20.85
N THR A 130 -4.39 13.53 19.59
CA THR A 130 -3.62 13.03 18.43
C THR A 130 -2.11 13.29 18.56
N ALA A 131 -1.71 14.46 19.05
CA ALA A 131 -0.30 14.82 19.26
C ALA A 131 0.36 14.00 20.38
N THR A 132 -0.34 13.77 21.50
CA THR A 132 0.15 12.87 22.57
C THR A 132 0.28 11.44 22.06
N ASP A 133 -0.70 10.97 21.30
CA ASP A 133 -0.76 9.59 20.85
C ASP A 133 0.29 9.27 19.78
N LEU A 134 0.59 10.23 18.89
CA LEU A 134 1.70 10.13 17.93
C LEU A 134 3.05 10.02 18.64
N LYS A 135 3.30 10.82 19.68
CA LYS A 135 4.54 10.72 20.50
C LYS A 135 4.62 9.39 21.24
N PHE A 136 3.48 8.86 21.67
CA PHE A 136 3.42 7.54 22.28
C PHE A 136 3.76 6.45 21.26
N LEU A 137 3.21 6.49 20.05
CA LEU A 137 3.57 5.57 18.96
C LEU A 137 5.03 5.64 18.56
N GLU A 138 5.61 6.84 18.52
CA GLU A 138 7.05 7.06 18.31
C GLU A 138 7.86 6.34 19.39
N SER A 139 7.51 6.56 20.67
CA SER A 139 8.18 5.93 21.80
C SER A 139 8.05 4.41 21.80
N LEU A 140 6.87 3.90 21.43
CA LEU A 140 6.59 2.47 21.33
C LEU A 140 7.37 1.82 20.17
N THR A 141 7.47 2.52 19.05
CA THR A 141 8.31 2.11 17.93
C THR A 141 9.78 2.02 18.33
N GLU A 142 10.33 3.06 18.97
CA GLU A 142 11.72 3.06 19.44
C GLU A 142 11.98 1.92 20.42
N HIS A 143 10.99 1.60 21.26
CA HIS A 143 11.04 0.45 22.13
C HIS A 143 11.15 -0.86 21.32
N PHE A 144 10.33 -1.06 20.28
CA PHE A 144 10.43 -2.26 19.43
C PHE A 144 11.73 -2.34 18.64
N LYS A 145 12.25 -1.21 18.13
CA LYS A 145 13.57 -1.15 17.49
C LYS A 145 14.71 -1.58 18.43
N SER A 146 14.57 -1.33 19.73
CA SER A 146 15.56 -1.77 20.72
C SER A 146 15.53 -3.28 21.01
N ILE A 147 14.50 -3.97 20.52
CA ILE A 147 14.19 -5.37 20.82
C ILE A 147 14.38 -6.25 19.58
N PHE A 148 13.82 -5.85 18.44
CA PHE A 148 13.75 -6.64 17.22
C PHE A 148 14.60 -6.05 16.10
N TYR A 149 15.00 -6.92 15.17
CA TYR A 149 15.46 -6.47 13.86
C TYR A 149 14.23 -6.17 13.00
N ILE A 150 14.10 -4.93 12.51
CA ILE A 150 12.98 -4.55 11.66
C ILE A 150 13.46 -4.61 10.21
N ASP A 151 12.88 -5.50 9.41
CA ASP A 151 13.23 -5.67 8.00
C ASP A 151 12.44 -4.72 7.08
N ALA A 152 11.18 -4.45 7.44
CA ALA A 152 10.30 -3.55 6.70
C ALA A 152 9.49 -2.64 7.63
N TYR A 153 9.31 -1.40 7.17
CA TYR A 153 8.38 -0.44 7.75
C TYR A 153 7.22 -0.25 6.78
N ASN A 154 5.99 -0.41 7.28
CA ASN A 154 4.78 -0.27 6.48
C ASN A 154 3.91 0.83 7.06
N VAL A 155 3.37 1.69 6.20
CA VAL A 155 2.48 2.78 6.57
C VAL A 155 1.19 2.68 5.75
N ILE A 156 0.05 2.66 6.44
CA ILE A 156 -1.27 2.67 5.81
C ILE A 156 -2.04 3.87 6.38
N HIS A 157 -2.38 4.84 5.54
CA HIS A 157 -3.11 6.04 5.93
C HIS A 157 -4.42 6.15 5.16
N THR A 158 -5.52 5.75 5.79
CA THR A 158 -6.88 5.84 5.22
C THR A 158 -7.81 6.81 5.97
N GLY A 159 -7.36 7.34 7.11
CA GLY A 159 -8.09 8.32 7.91
C GLY A 159 -8.11 9.72 7.30
N SER A 160 -9.08 10.55 7.68
CA SER A 160 -9.26 11.92 7.16
C SER A 160 -8.88 13.04 8.14
N PHE A 161 -8.35 12.71 9.32
CA PHE A 161 -8.22 13.65 10.45
C PHE A 161 -6.80 13.80 11.01
N ILE A 162 -5.78 13.15 10.45
CA ILE A 162 -4.41 13.36 10.91
C ILE A 162 -3.84 14.57 10.17
N SER A 163 -3.99 15.75 10.78
CA SER A 163 -3.47 17.01 10.22
C SER A 163 -1.95 17.02 10.07
N ASP A 164 -1.25 16.21 10.88
CA ASP A 164 0.19 16.28 11.06
C ASP A 164 0.90 15.07 10.44
N PHE A 165 0.29 14.38 9.47
CA PHE A 165 0.87 13.16 8.88
C PHE A 165 2.29 13.41 8.34
N PHE A 166 2.50 14.48 7.56
CA PHE A 166 3.82 14.88 7.05
C PHE A 166 4.78 15.46 8.11
N GLN A 167 4.29 15.76 9.31
CA GLN A 167 5.11 16.18 10.45
C GLN A 167 5.31 15.05 11.47
N SER A 168 4.79 13.85 11.16
CA SER A 168 4.85 12.70 12.03
C SER A 168 6.24 12.08 12.06
N PHE A 169 6.53 11.38 13.15
CA PHE A 169 7.78 10.68 13.40
C PHE A 169 8.12 9.62 12.34
N ILE A 170 7.11 9.12 11.61
CA ILE A 170 7.28 8.07 10.58
C ILE A 170 8.30 8.46 9.50
N TRP A 171 8.42 9.76 9.19
CA TRP A 171 9.33 10.29 8.18
C TRP A 171 10.76 10.49 8.69
N ASN A 172 10.97 10.45 10.01
CA ASN A 172 12.28 10.68 10.64
C ASN A 172 13.07 9.38 10.83
N TYR A 173 12.55 8.23 10.39
CA TYR A 173 13.22 6.96 10.58
C TYR A 173 14.35 6.72 9.60
N ARG A 174 15.52 6.35 10.16
CA ARG A 174 16.78 6.19 9.43
C ARG A 174 16.60 5.23 8.25
N GLY A 175 16.68 5.81 7.05
CA GLY A 175 16.66 5.10 5.77
C GLY A 175 15.61 5.64 4.80
N ASN A 176 14.55 6.32 5.28
CA ASN A 176 13.39 6.67 4.46
C ASN A 176 12.93 5.51 3.57
N LYS A 177 13.07 4.27 4.05
CA LYS A 177 12.78 3.05 3.31
C LYS A 177 11.54 2.41 3.88
N PHE A 178 10.52 2.25 3.05
CA PHE A 178 9.28 1.58 3.38
C PHE A 178 9.10 0.34 2.53
N GLY A 179 8.63 -0.75 3.14
CA GLY A 179 8.13 -1.90 2.39
C GLY A 179 6.85 -1.50 1.68
N LYS A 180 5.90 -0.92 2.42
CA LYS A 180 4.61 -0.47 1.90
C LYS A 180 4.28 0.94 2.37
N LEU A 181 3.89 1.83 1.45
CA LEU A 181 3.34 3.16 1.75
C LEU A 181 1.99 3.29 1.04
N HIS A 182 0.90 3.14 1.78
CA HIS A 182 -0.46 3.24 1.28
C HIS A 182 -1.12 4.50 1.84
N ILE A 183 -1.57 5.41 0.97
CA ILE A 183 -2.26 6.64 1.36
C ILE A 183 -3.58 6.79 0.59
N ASP A 184 -4.71 6.48 1.23
CA ASP A 184 -6.09 6.61 0.69
C ASP A 184 -7.07 7.26 1.70
N PRO A 185 -6.88 8.54 2.05
CA PRO A 185 -7.73 9.24 3.00
C PRO A 185 -9.18 9.39 2.50
N TYR A 186 -10.14 8.78 3.21
CA TYR A 186 -11.56 8.76 2.86
C TYR A 186 -12.24 10.16 2.85
N MET A 187 -13.31 10.31 2.05
CA MET A 187 -14.26 11.45 1.97
C MET A 187 -13.73 12.83 1.51
N ARG A 188 -12.61 13.33 2.05
CA ARG A 188 -12.13 14.69 1.74
C ARG A 188 -10.81 14.75 1.01
N GLY A 189 -10.07 13.63 0.94
CA GLY A 189 -8.74 13.53 0.35
C GLY A 189 -7.71 14.31 1.15
N MET A 190 -6.51 13.77 1.31
CA MET A 190 -5.36 14.55 1.73
C MET A 190 -4.90 15.36 0.52
N LYS A 191 -4.71 16.66 0.74
CA LYS A 191 -4.11 17.54 -0.25
C LYS A 191 -2.62 17.58 0.01
N CYS A 192 -1.84 17.13 -0.95
CA CYS A 192 -0.40 17.27 -0.93
C CYS A 192 0.01 18.46 -1.78
N ASN A 193 0.94 19.27 -1.28
CA ASN A 193 1.61 20.28 -2.09
C ASN A 193 2.80 19.68 -2.86
N GLU A 194 3.44 20.47 -3.72
CA GLU A 194 4.55 20.00 -4.56
C GLU A 194 5.73 19.45 -3.73
N ASP A 195 6.11 20.11 -2.64
CA ASP A 195 7.20 19.68 -1.77
C ASP A 195 6.91 18.31 -1.14
N GLN A 196 5.67 18.08 -0.69
CA GLN A 196 5.24 16.80 -0.14
C GLN A 196 5.24 15.68 -1.19
N MET A 197 4.86 15.99 -2.43
CA MET A 197 4.91 15.03 -3.53
C MET A 197 6.35 14.68 -3.89
N LYS A 198 7.23 15.69 -3.98
CA LYS A 198 8.66 15.50 -4.21
C LYS A 198 9.33 14.70 -3.09
N MET A 199 8.95 14.95 -1.84
CA MET A 199 9.43 14.15 -0.71
C MET A 199 9.08 12.66 -0.91
N ILE A 200 7.81 12.35 -1.22
CA ILE A 200 7.37 10.95 -1.41
C ILE A 200 8.09 10.26 -2.56
N PHE A 201 8.20 10.91 -3.73
CA PHE A 201 8.76 10.26 -4.93
C PHE A 201 10.29 10.30 -5.01
N ASN A 202 10.93 11.34 -4.46
CA ASN A 202 12.36 11.59 -4.71
C ASN A 202 13.24 11.39 -3.47
N GLU A 203 12.68 11.47 -2.26
CA GLU A 203 13.47 11.40 -1.01
C GLU A 203 13.23 10.11 -0.22
N VAL A 204 12.22 9.32 -0.62
CA VAL A 204 11.78 8.11 0.07
C VAL A 204 11.93 6.91 -0.87
N GLU A 205 12.51 5.83 -0.37
CA GLU A 205 12.57 4.53 -1.03
C GLU A 205 11.34 3.73 -0.61
N VAL A 206 10.53 3.27 -1.57
CA VAL A 206 9.30 2.53 -1.29
C VAL A 206 9.22 1.33 -2.23
N ASP A 207 9.11 0.12 -1.68
CA ASP A 207 8.95 -1.09 -2.51
C ASP A 207 7.52 -1.17 -3.08
N ASP A 208 6.48 -0.92 -2.28
CA ASP A 208 5.05 -0.89 -2.69
C ASP A 208 4.40 0.47 -2.34
N LEU A 209 4.16 1.31 -3.35
CA LEU A 209 3.59 2.64 -3.20
C LEU A 209 2.16 2.70 -3.73
N TYR A 210 1.19 2.95 -2.85
CA TYR A 210 -0.19 3.25 -3.21
C TYR A 210 -0.55 4.68 -2.80
N LEU A 211 -0.93 5.53 -3.77
CA LEU A 211 -1.40 6.89 -3.50
C LEU A 211 -2.76 7.15 -4.16
N LYS A 212 -3.72 7.58 -3.35
CA LYS A 212 -5.01 8.12 -3.80
C LYS A 212 -5.23 9.48 -3.18
N LEU A 213 -4.69 10.49 -3.84
CA LEU A 213 -4.63 11.86 -3.33
C LEU A 213 -5.56 12.77 -4.13
N ARG A 214 -6.06 13.83 -3.48
CA ARG A 214 -6.65 14.95 -4.20
C ARG A 214 -5.57 16.00 -4.39
N SER A 215 -5.01 16.07 -5.59
CA SER A 215 -4.07 17.11 -5.94
C SER A 215 -4.72 18.17 -6.84
N ASN A 216 -4.46 19.43 -6.50
CA ASN A 216 -4.68 20.56 -7.40
C ASN A 216 -3.36 21.02 -8.03
N CYS A 217 -2.27 20.26 -7.86
CA CYS A 217 -1.00 20.58 -8.48
C CYS A 217 -1.14 20.42 -9.99
N GLU A 218 -0.56 21.38 -10.71
CA GLU A 218 -0.13 21.16 -12.09
C GLU A 218 0.86 19.99 -12.14
N PRO A 219 1.09 19.39 -13.32
CA PRO A 219 2.12 18.38 -13.50
C PRO A 219 3.45 18.81 -12.85
N ILE A 220 3.95 17.97 -11.95
CA ILE A 220 5.19 18.22 -11.22
C ILE A 220 6.32 17.56 -12.01
N HIS A 221 7.26 18.36 -12.48
CA HIS A 221 8.38 17.84 -13.24
C HIS A 221 9.45 17.21 -12.33
N GLY A 222 10.03 16.10 -12.80
CA GLY A 222 11.16 15.43 -12.15
C GLY A 222 10.73 14.55 -10.96
N LEU A 223 9.56 13.94 -11.04
CA LEU A 223 9.15 12.89 -10.10
C LEU A 223 9.81 11.56 -10.48
N ASN A 224 10.38 10.88 -9.50
CA ASN A 224 11.09 9.64 -9.69
C ASN A 224 10.20 8.43 -9.34
N LEU A 225 9.64 7.78 -10.34
CA LEU A 225 8.74 6.63 -10.17
C LEU A 225 9.53 5.31 -10.05
N ASN A 226 10.22 5.12 -8.93
CA ASN A 226 11.09 3.97 -8.67
C ASN A 226 10.63 3.12 -7.47
N SER A 227 9.41 2.60 -7.55
CA SER A 227 8.91 1.58 -6.62
C SER A 227 8.82 0.24 -7.33
N ARG A 228 8.92 -0.89 -6.63
CA ARG A 228 8.69 -2.20 -7.26
C ARG A 228 7.25 -2.28 -7.76
N LYS A 229 6.29 -1.96 -6.89
CA LYS A 229 4.86 -1.83 -7.20
C LYS A 229 4.41 -0.38 -7.00
N LEU A 230 3.71 0.17 -7.99
CA LEU A 230 3.26 1.56 -7.98
C LEU A 230 1.79 1.66 -8.38
N THR A 231 0.92 2.09 -7.46
CA THR A 231 -0.49 2.36 -7.73
C THR A 231 -0.81 3.83 -7.45
N LEU A 232 -1.18 4.58 -8.49
CA LEU A 232 -1.52 6.00 -8.39
C LEU A 232 -2.95 6.25 -8.89
N LYS A 233 -3.81 6.70 -7.98
CA LYS A 233 -5.19 7.07 -8.27
C LYS A 233 -5.31 8.61 -8.24
N ASN A 234 -6.02 9.19 -9.23
CA ASN A 234 -6.19 10.63 -9.42
C ASN A 234 -4.88 11.38 -9.75
N SER A 235 -4.17 10.91 -10.78
CA SER A 235 -2.78 11.30 -11.08
C SER A 235 -2.62 12.58 -11.91
N LYS A 236 -3.34 13.66 -11.55
CA LYS A 236 -3.24 14.98 -12.26
C LYS A 236 -1.84 15.61 -12.27
N PHE A 237 -1.02 15.22 -11.30
CA PHE A 237 0.31 15.78 -11.06
C PHE A 237 1.42 15.06 -11.85
N LEU A 238 1.11 14.00 -12.60
CA LEU A 238 2.08 13.25 -13.40
C LEU A 238 2.01 13.68 -14.86
N SER A 239 3.18 13.77 -15.50
CA SER A 239 3.24 13.71 -16.95
C SER A 239 3.32 12.25 -17.42
N PHE A 240 2.93 12.00 -18.66
CA PHE A 240 3.04 10.66 -19.24
C PHE A 240 4.50 10.23 -19.42
N ASP A 241 5.40 11.19 -19.66
CA ASP A 241 6.83 10.91 -19.78
C ASP A 241 7.43 10.41 -18.46
N ASP A 242 6.97 10.93 -17.31
CA ASP A 242 7.38 10.43 -15.99
C ASP A 242 7.02 8.93 -15.84
N VAL A 243 5.87 8.52 -16.37
CA VAL A 243 5.42 7.12 -16.34
C VAL A 243 6.27 6.23 -17.24
N LEU A 244 6.63 6.70 -18.43
CA LEU A 244 7.50 5.95 -19.33
C LEU A 244 8.91 5.79 -18.74
N ASP A 245 9.40 6.79 -18.02
CA ASP A 245 10.72 6.76 -17.35
C ASP A 245 10.73 6.00 -16.01
N ALA A 246 9.57 5.47 -15.60
CA ALA A 246 9.45 4.69 -14.37
C ALA A 246 10.30 3.41 -14.41
N LYS A 247 10.82 3.03 -13.25
CA LYS A 247 11.59 1.78 -13.05
C LYS A 247 10.85 0.85 -12.11
N CYS A 248 9.60 0.57 -12.44
CA CYS A 248 8.71 -0.31 -11.68
C CYS A 248 8.59 -1.69 -12.33
N GLU A 249 8.30 -2.72 -11.53
CA GLU A 249 7.85 -4.02 -12.03
C GLU A 249 6.34 -4.00 -12.31
N GLU A 250 5.59 -3.30 -11.45
CA GLU A 250 4.13 -3.16 -11.59
C GLU A 250 3.70 -1.70 -11.52
N ILE A 251 2.88 -1.27 -12.48
CA ILE A 251 2.35 0.09 -12.57
C ILE A 251 0.83 0.04 -12.74
N GLU A 252 0.09 0.69 -11.85
CA GLU A 252 -1.34 0.94 -11.99
C GLU A 252 -1.63 2.43 -11.83
N ILE A 253 -2.11 3.09 -12.90
CA ILE A 253 -2.38 4.52 -12.88
C ILE A 253 -3.79 4.82 -13.37
N THR A 254 -4.58 5.51 -12.54
CA THR A 254 -5.86 6.08 -12.97
C THR A 254 -5.68 7.55 -13.31
N PHE A 255 -5.77 7.84 -14.61
CA PHE A 255 -5.65 9.19 -15.14
C PHE A 255 -6.96 9.97 -15.00
N PRO A 256 -6.91 11.28 -14.76
CA PRO A 256 -8.11 12.12 -14.62
C PRO A 256 -8.88 12.34 -15.92
N HIS A 257 -8.26 12.07 -17.07
CA HIS A 257 -8.77 12.35 -18.40
C HIS A 257 -8.72 11.10 -19.27
N ARG A 258 -9.38 11.16 -20.42
CA ARG A 258 -9.32 10.12 -21.45
C ARG A 258 -7.87 9.94 -21.93
N LEU A 259 -7.48 8.69 -22.13
CA LEU A 259 -6.18 8.34 -22.68
C LEU A 259 -6.23 8.50 -24.21
N ASN A 260 -5.30 9.27 -24.77
CA ASN A 260 -5.16 9.38 -26.21
C ASN A 260 -4.43 8.13 -26.75
N ALA A 261 -4.99 7.48 -27.77
CA ALA A 261 -4.40 6.28 -28.33
C ALA A 261 -2.96 6.50 -28.83
N ASP A 262 -2.66 7.63 -29.46
CA ASP A 262 -1.35 7.91 -30.08
C ASP A 262 -0.35 8.39 -29.04
N ASP A 263 -0.72 9.47 -28.35
CA ASP A 263 0.20 10.18 -27.46
C ASP A 263 0.51 9.39 -26.19
N HIS A 264 -0.41 8.50 -25.78
CA HIS A 264 -0.26 7.70 -24.57
C HIS A 264 -0.06 6.21 -24.90
N LEU A 265 -1.06 5.53 -25.46
CA LEU A 265 -1.06 4.07 -25.51
C LEU A 265 -0.03 3.50 -26.51
N VAL A 266 -0.05 3.96 -27.76
CA VAL A 266 0.92 3.56 -28.81
C VAL A 266 2.34 3.92 -28.37
N LYS A 267 2.52 5.09 -27.74
CA LYS A 267 3.81 5.52 -27.21
C LYS A 267 4.32 4.58 -26.11
N THR A 268 3.46 4.13 -25.19
CA THR A 268 3.82 3.12 -24.17
C THR A 268 4.22 1.80 -24.79
N VAL A 269 3.42 1.28 -25.72
CA VAL A 269 3.73 0.02 -26.41
C VAL A 269 5.06 0.12 -27.15
N SER A 270 5.29 1.21 -27.88
CA SER A 270 6.54 1.44 -28.59
C SER A 270 7.73 1.53 -27.63
N ALA A 271 7.58 2.21 -26.49
CA ALA A 271 8.66 2.40 -25.51
C ALA A 271 9.04 1.09 -24.80
N TRP A 272 8.04 0.24 -24.53
CA TRP A 272 8.25 -1.11 -24.00
C TRP A 272 8.88 -2.03 -25.06
N LYS A 273 8.34 -2.04 -26.28
CA LYS A 273 8.79 -2.88 -27.39
C LYS A 273 10.26 -2.65 -27.75
N THR A 274 10.71 -1.40 -27.80
CA THR A 274 12.12 -1.09 -28.10
C THR A 274 13.05 -1.49 -26.96
N GLY A 275 12.50 -1.79 -25.78
CA GLY A 275 13.25 -2.04 -24.56
C GLY A 275 14.05 -0.83 -24.09
N GLU A 276 13.82 0.39 -24.62
CA GLU A 276 14.55 1.58 -24.15
C GLU A 276 14.07 2.00 -22.76
N LYS A 277 12.77 1.88 -22.52
CA LYS A 277 12.06 2.25 -21.29
C LYS A 277 11.22 1.07 -20.79
N LEU A 278 10.72 1.15 -19.56
CA LEU A 278 9.85 0.11 -18.97
C LEU A 278 10.47 -1.31 -18.96
N LYS A 279 11.81 -1.41 -18.91
CA LYS A 279 12.55 -2.69 -19.04
C LYS A 279 12.17 -3.76 -18.01
N ASN A 280 11.86 -3.34 -16.79
CA ASN A 280 11.55 -4.22 -15.67
C ASN A 280 10.05 -4.52 -15.54
N LEU A 281 9.23 -3.92 -16.41
CA LEU A 281 7.78 -3.97 -16.31
C LEU A 281 7.30 -5.40 -16.60
N LYS A 282 6.60 -5.98 -15.61
CA LYS A 282 5.84 -7.22 -15.71
C LYS A 282 4.35 -6.95 -15.91
N ARG A 283 3.84 -5.89 -15.27
CA ARG A 283 2.42 -5.52 -15.33
C ARG A 283 2.22 -4.03 -15.38
N LEU A 284 1.45 -3.56 -16.34
CA LEU A 284 0.99 -2.18 -16.46
C LEU A 284 -0.51 -2.15 -16.64
N LYS A 285 -1.16 -1.22 -15.93
CA LYS A 285 -2.58 -0.93 -16.02
C LYS A 285 -2.80 0.57 -16.04
N PHE A 286 -3.40 1.08 -17.12
CA PHE A 286 -3.90 2.45 -17.18
C PHE A 286 -5.42 2.46 -17.24
N GLU A 287 -6.03 3.25 -16.38
CA GLU A 287 -7.48 3.46 -16.36
C GLU A 287 -7.81 4.93 -16.64
N SER A 288 -8.83 5.19 -17.45
CA SER A 288 -9.43 6.51 -17.50
C SER A 288 -10.41 6.72 -16.34
N GLY A 289 -10.22 7.81 -15.60
CA GLY A 289 -11.07 8.24 -14.49
C GLY A 289 -12.35 8.94 -14.92
N ASP A 290 -12.68 9.00 -16.22
CA ASP A 290 -13.97 9.50 -16.67
C ASP A 290 -15.04 8.41 -16.50
N TRP A 291 -15.77 8.48 -15.38
CA TRP A 291 -16.75 7.45 -14.97
C TRP A 291 -17.99 7.39 -15.88
N ASN A 292 -18.17 8.38 -16.75
CA ASN A 292 -19.40 8.58 -17.54
C ASN A 292 -19.22 8.36 -19.05
N GLY A 293 -18.02 8.03 -19.52
CA GLY A 293 -17.77 7.71 -20.92
C GLY A 293 -18.07 6.24 -21.19
N GLU A 294 -18.98 5.94 -22.11
CA GLU A 294 -19.03 4.62 -22.76
C GLU A 294 -17.65 4.39 -23.42
N GLY A 295 -17.06 3.21 -23.22
CA GLY A 295 -15.84 2.81 -23.93
C GLY A 295 -16.09 2.96 -25.42
N HIS A 296 -15.35 3.86 -26.07
CA HIS A 296 -15.60 4.16 -27.47
C HIS A 296 -14.90 3.12 -28.33
N GLU A 297 -15.66 2.23 -28.96
CA GLU A 297 -15.16 1.23 -29.92
C GLU A 297 -14.28 1.84 -31.04
N GLU A 298 -14.51 3.12 -31.37
CA GLU A 298 -13.67 3.88 -32.30
C GLU A 298 -12.22 4.05 -31.80
N ASP A 299 -12.01 4.30 -30.51
CA ASP A 299 -10.65 4.41 -29.93
C ASP A 299 -9.95 3.06 -29.91
N LYS A 300 -10.69 2.01 -29.57
CA LYS A 300 -10.18 0.65 -29.55
C LYS A 300 -9.71 0.24 -30.94
N THR A 301 -10.55 0.49 -31.94
CA THR A 301 -10.23 0.21 -33.35
C THR A 301 -9.01 1.02 -33.79
N ALA A 302 -8.99 2.33 -33.53
CA ALA A 302 -7.89 3.22 -33.88
C ALA A 302 -6.56 2.81 -33.21
N PHE A 303 -6.60 2.39 -31.95
CA PHE A 303 -5.45 1.86 -31.23
C PHE A 303 -4.89 0.63 -31.94
N PHE A 304 -5.69 -0.43 -32.10
CA PHE A 304 -5.23 -1.69 -32.72
C PHE A 304 -4.83 -1.53 -34.20
N GLU A 305 -5.45 -0.61 -34.95
CA GLU A 305 -5.00 -0.28 -36.31
C GLU A 305 -3.59 0.31 -36.33
N LYS A 306 -3.26 1.18 -35.39
CA LYS A 306 -1.96 1.83 -35.33
C LYS A 306 -0.89 0.92 -34.78
N VAL A 307 -1.18 0.20 -33.71
CA VAL A 307 -0.17 -0.65 -33.09
C VAL A 307 0.15 -1.90 -33.94
N ARG A 308 -0.69 -2.26 -34.94
CA ARG A 308 -0.31 -3.22 -36.00
C ARG A 308 0.99 -2.85 -36.72
N SER A 309 1.25 -1.55 -36.92
CA SER A 309 2.50 -1.09 -37.54
C SER A 309 3.74 -1.38 -36.69
N LEU A 310 3.55 -1.67 -35.39
CA LEU A 310 4.58 -2.10 -34.45
C LEU A 310 4.77 -3.62 -34.42
N GLY A 311 4.12 -4.37 -35.32
CA GLY A 311 4.27 -5.83 -35.41
C GLY A 311 3.38 -6.62 -34.46
N ILE A 312 2.33 -6.02 -33.88
CA ILE A 312 1.42 -6.72 -32.98
C ILE A 312 0.57 -7.74 -33.70
N ILE A 313 0.52 -8.93 -33.11
CA ILE A 313 -0.29 -10.04 -33.57
C ILE A 313 -1.58 -10.04 -32.75
N ARG A 314 -2.75 -9.98 -33.41
CA ARG A 314 -4.03 -10.06 -32.69
C ARG A 314 -4.21 -11.42 -32.05
N HIS A 315 -4.78 -11.44 -30.85
CA HIS A 315 -5.21 -12.68 -30.21
C HIS A 315 -6.27 -13.37 -31.07
N GLU A 316 -6.20 -14.71 -31.17
CA GLU A 316 -7.02 -15.48 -32.12
C GLU A 316 -8.51 -15.45 -31.77
N SER A 317 -8.85 -15.40 -30.48
CA SER A 317 -10.22 -15.49 -29.96
C SER A 317 -10.79 -14.20 -29.35
N ILE A 318 -9.97 -13.17 -29.11
CA ILE A 318 -10.38 -11.99 -28.34
C ILE A 318 -9.98 -10.71 -29.08
N GLU A 319 -10.97 -9.96 -29.58
CA GLU A 319 -10.75 -8.76 -30.40
C GLU A 319 -10.02 -7.61 -29.68
N ASN A 320 -10.01 -7.64 -28.35
CA ASN A 320 -9.43 -6.61 -27.48
C ASN A 320 -8.01 -6.95 -27.01
N LYS A 321 -7.45 -8.07 -27.49
CA LYS A 321 -6.14 -8.56 -27.06
C LYS A 321 -5.17 -8.68 -28.23
N GLY A 322 -3.88 -8.54 -27.97
CA GLY A 322 -2.82 -8.82 -28.93
C GLY A 322 -1.45 -8.97 -28.29
N TYR A 323 -0.53 -9.62 -28.99
CA TYR A 323 0.81 -9.92 -28.52
C TYR A 323 1.83 -8.97 -29.13
N VAL A 324 2.82 -8.59 -28.34
CA VAL A 324 3.97 -7.79 -28.78
C VAL A 324 5.27 -8.41 -28.28
N ASP A 325 6.20 -8.63 -29.21
CA ASP A 325 7.56 -9.06 -28.87
C ASP A 325 8.43 -7.84 -28.60
N ARG A 326 9.25 -7.91 -27.55
CA ARG A 326 10.26 -6.91 -27.26
C ARG A 326 11.50 -7.16 -28.12
N ASP A 327 11.99 -6.09 -28.77
CA ASP A 327 13.07 -6.17 -29.75
C ASP A 327 14.44 -6.53 -29.13
N THR A 328 14.59 -6.38 -27.81
CA THR A 328 15.89 -6.52 -27.12
C THR A 328 16.17 -7.91 -26.56
N ASP A 329 15.12 -8.61 -26.11
CA ASP A 329 15.22 -9.85 -25.33
C ASP A 329 14.15 -10.88 -25.72
N GLU A 330 13.37 -10.62 -26.78
CA GLU A 330 12.29 -11.48 -27.28
C GLU A 330 11.20 -11.76 -26.22
N ALA A 331 11.12 -10.94 -25.15
CA ALA A 331 10.03 -11.03 -24.18
C ALA A 331 8.70 -10.75 -24.87
N VAL A 332 7.68 -11.57 -24.59
CA VAL A 332 6.34 -11.44 -25.16
C VAL A 332 5.43 -10.83 -24.09
N ALA A 333 4.69 -9.79 -24.46
CA ALA A 333 3.64 -9.25 -23.62
C ALA A 333 2.29 -9.34 -24.30
N LEU A 334 1.28 -9.61 -23.48
CA LEU A 334 -0.11 -9.46 -23.81
C LEU A 334 -0.56 -8.02 -23.62
N LEU A 335 -1.19 -7.47 -24.64
CA LEU A 335 -1.79 -6.14 -24.65
C LEU A 335 -3.30 -6.28 -24.60
N GLU A 336 -3.96 -5.56 -23.70
CA GLU A 336 -5.41 -5.49 -23.64
C GLU A 336 -5.89 -4.04 -23.69
N TYR A 337 -6.92 -3.76 -24.48
CA TYR A 337 -7.57 -2.45 -24.47
C TYR A 337 -9.08 -2.54 -24.75
N ASP A 338 -9.89 -2.05 -23.82
CA ASP A 338 -11.36 -2.06 -23.94
C ASP A 338 -11.97 -0.66 -24.22
N GLY A 339 -11.12 0.34 -24.46
CA GLY A 339 -11.55 1.74 -24.64
C GLY A 339 -11.54 2.59 -23.36
N LYS A 340 -11.41 1.96 -22.18
CA LYS A 340 -11.32 2.64 -20.88
C LYS A 340 -10.08 2.23 -20.09
N GLU A 341 -9.73 0.97 -20.17
CA GLU A 341 -8.66 0.30 -19.49
C GLU A 341 -7.67 -0.26 -20.50
N PHE A 342 -6.40 0.05 -20.32
CA PHE A 342 -5.28 -0.46 -21.10
C PHE A 342 -4.34 -1.27 -20.21
N LYS A 343 -3.93 -2.45 -20.67
CA LYS A 343 -2.99 -3.30 -19.95
C LYS A 343 -1.84 -3.79 -20.82
N ILE A 344 -0.71 -4.01 -20.16
CA ILE A 344 0.42 -4.81 -20.64
C ILE A 344 0.75 -5.81 -19.52
N SER A 345 0.78 -7.10 -19.82
CA SER A 345 1.24 -8.15 -18.90
C SER A 345 2.21 -9.08 -19.60
N ASP A 346 3.19 -9.61 -18.87
CA ASP A 346 4.08 -10.66 -19.40
C ASP A 346 3.25 -11.93 -19.66
N ASP A 347 3.45 -12.55 -20.82
CA ASP A 347 2.67 -13.71 -21.30
C ASP A 347 2.93 -14.99 -20.48
N SER A 348 3.96 -15.00 -19.62
CA SER A 348 4.25 -16.12 -18.71
C SER A 348 3.21 -16.32 -17.61
N ASP A 349 2.33 -15.35 -17.40
CA ASP A 349 1.38 -15.34 -16.27
C ASP A 349 -0.05 -15.78 -16.70
N GLU A 350 -0.29 -16.13 -17.97
CA GLU A 350 -1.63 -16.55 -18.48
C GLU A 350 -1.78 -18.07 -18.76
N GLU A 351 -0.83 -18.95 -18.38
CA GLU A 351 -0.95 -20.40 -18.68
C GLU A 351 -2.05 -21.16 -17.90
N ASP A 352 -2.82 -20.55 -16.98
CA ASP A 352 -3.78 -21.28 -16.12
C ASP A 352 -5.23 -20.76 -16.08
N GLU A 353 -5.71 -19.99 -17.07
CA GLU A 353 -7.16 -19.63 -17.18
C GLU A 353 -7.93 -20.36 -18.30
N SER A 354 -7.46 -21.52 -18.76
CA SER A 354 -8.27 -22.36 -19.66
C SER A 354 -8.26 -23.83 -19.26
N GLU A 355 -9.26 -24.23 -18.47
CA GLU A 355 -10.06 -25.45 -18.68
C GLU A 355 -11.07 -25.58 -17.53
N ASP A 356 -12.26 -24.98 -17.69
CA ASP A 356 -13.49 -25.52 -17.11
C ASP A 356 -14.68 -24.89 -17.85
N ASP A 357 -15.04 -25.53 -18.97
CA ASP A 357 -16.43 -25.71 -19.41
C ASP A 357 -16.44 -26.59 -20.67
N GLU A 358 -16.44 -27.92 -20.49
CA GLU A 358 -17.29 -28.85 -21.25
C GLU A 358 -17.54 -30.19 -20.54
#